data_AF-A0A959CU21-F1
#
_entry.id   AF-A0A959CU21-F1
#
_cell.length_a   1.000
_cell.length_b   1.000
_cell.length_c   1.000
_cell.angle_alpha   90.00
_cell.angle_beta   90.00
_cell.angle_gamma   90.00
#
_symmetry.space_group_name_H-M   'P 1'
#
loop_
_entity.id
_entity.type
_entity.pdbx_description
1 polymer ?
#
loop_
_entity_poly.entity_id
_entity_poly.type
_entity_poly.pdbx_seq_one_letter_code
_entity_poly.pdbx_strand_id
1 'polypeptide(L)'
;MWELLSNTKKLCWRVWLAFTSIITGLTLLQTISGRLGDITLFIWLWAGITLLPGFMMVFVSVLRDRQTSKAVPREAHYVLWLGSLAYLLIVLGTILLEGIATSRALSIYEYRLQSFAWTVPVEVLLMVGYALVFYKKQPLFRSDEQSIRGLASTQAQKWGKKQQKLKETCFELVAEGKLEKAFSTAREYMEENGSGNLNKALLLENQLSETRQRAEQQLISREESEKVTRRITLAFMNMINMQ
;
A
#
# COMPACT_ATOMS: atom_id res chain seq x y z
N MET A 1 -9.26 2.43 -14.65
CA MET A 1 -9.93 2.48 -13.31
C MET A 1 -8.85 2.71 -12.26
N TRP A 2 -9.08 3.51 -11.22
CA TRP A 2 -8.06 3.90 -10.23
C TRP A 2 -8.26 3.18 -8.90
N GLU A 3 -7.19 3.11 -8.11
CA GLU A 3 -7.22 2.58 -6.74
C GLU A 3 -6.55 3.55 -5.76
N LEU A 4 -7.05 3.56 -4.52
CA LEU A 4 -6.40 4.32 -3.45
C LEU A 4 -5.06 3.67 -3.10
N LEU A 5 -4.00 4.49 -2.99
CA LEU A 5 -2.67 3.97 -2.67
C LEU A 5 -2.62 3.24 -1.33
N SER A 6 -3.43 3.67 -0.36
CA SER A 6 -3.58 3.02 0.95
C SER A 6 -4.03 1.55 0.84
N ASN A 7 -4.93 1.23 -0.10
CA ASN A 7 -5.39 -0.14 -0.34
C ASN A 7 -4.23 -1.01 -0.85
N THR A 8 -3.45 -0.49 -1.80
CA THR A 8 -2.27 -1.17 -2.36
C THR A 8 -1.25 -1.49 -1.26
N LYS A 9 -0.91 -0.50 -0.43
CA LYS A 9 0.03 -0.67 0.69
C LYS A 9 -0.46 -1.71 1.69
N LYS A 10 -1.73 -1.63 2.13
CA LYS A 10 -2.33 -2.59 3.06
C LYS A 10 -2.32 -4.01 2.51
N LEU A 11 -2.64 -4.18 1.22
CA LEU A 11 -2.68 -5.49 0.59
C LEU A 11 -1.27 -6.08 0.47
N CYS A 12 -0.30 -5.31 -0.03
CA CYS A 12 1.11 -5.74 -0.09
C CYS A 12 1.61 -6.09 1.31
N TRP A 13 1.32 -5.26 2.32
CA TRP A 13 1.71 -5.51 3.70
C TRP A 13 1.19 -6.84 4.24
N ARG A 14 -0.10 -7.14 4.03
CA ARG A 14 -0.69 -8.42 4.45
C ARG A 14 -0.03 -9.61 3.79
N VAL A 15 0.23 -9.52 2.49
CA VAL A 15 0.90 -10.59 1.73
C VAL A 15 2.33 -10.80 2.27
N TRP A 16 3.10 -9.72 2.41
CA TRP A 16 4.44 -9.78 2.98
C TRP A 16 4.46 -10.34 4.40
N LEU A 17 3.58 -9.88 5.27
CA LEU A 17 3.50 -10.35 6.65
C LEU A 17 3.20 -11.86 6.69
N ALA A 18 2.20 -12.31 5.94
CA ALA A 18 1.81 -13.72 5.91
C ALA A 18 2.94 -14.62 5.42
N PHE A 19 3.53 -14.32 4.26
CA PHE A 19 4.59 -15.14 3.69
C PHE A 19 5.90 -15.07 4.47
N THR A 20 6.29 -13.88 4.96
CA THR A 20 7.49 -13.76 5.79
C THR A 20 7.35 -14.60 7.05
N SER A 21 6.16 -14.62 7.67
CA SER A 21 5.88 -15.46 8.85
C SER A 21 6.01 -16.96 8.53
N ILE A 22 5.42 -17.40 7.41
CA ILE A 22 5.50 -18.79 6.97
C ILE A 22 6.95 -19.19 6.67
N ILE A 23 7.66 -18.40 5.87
CA ILE A 23 9.04 -18.65 5.46
C ILE A 23 9.98 -18.69 6.66
N THR A 24 9.83 -17.73 7.58
CA THR A 24 10.61 -17.68 8.82
C THR A 24 10.30 -18.90 9.69
N GLY A 25 9.02 -19.27 9.82
CA GLY A 25 8.60 -20.47 10.55
C GLY A 25 9.19 -21.76 9.98
N LEU A 26 9.19 -21.92 8.66
CA LEU A 26 9.84 -23.07 8.00
C LEU A 26 11.35 -23.09 8.23
N THR A 27 12.01 -21.94 8.11
CA THR A 27 13.45 -21.81 8.35
C THR A 27 13.82 -22.14 9.80
N LEU A 28 12.98 -21.70 10.75
CA LEU A 28 13.13 -22.00 12.16
C LEU A 28 12.95 -23.50 12.44
N LEU A 29 11.94 -24.14 11.85
CA LEU A 29 11.73 -25.59 11.95
C LEU A 29 12.93 -26.38 11.39
N GLN A 30 13.49 -25.96 10.24
CA GLN A 30 14.70 -26.55 9.68
C GLN A 30 15.90 -26.38 10.63
N THR A 31 16.03 -25.24 11.29
CA THR A 31 17.08 -24.99 12.30
C THR A 31 16.93 -25.92 13.50
N ILE A 32 15.73 -26.01 14.09
CA ILE A 32 15.47 -26.82 15.28
C ILE A 32 15.61 -28.33 14.99
N SER A 33 15.23 -28.78 13.79
CA SER A 33 15.39 -30.18 13.39
C SER A 33 16.85 -30.62 13.22
N GLY A 34 17.82 -29.71 13.33
CA GLY A 34 19.25 -30.01 13.14
C GLY A 34 19.64 -30.26 11.69
N ARG A 35 18.70 -30.18 10.74
CA ARG A 35 18.92 -30.42 9.30
C ARG A 35 19.98 -29.50 8.69
N LEU A 36 20.16 -28.31 9.25
CA LEU A 36 21.06 -27.27 8.72
C LEU A 36 22.50 -27.39 9.22
N GLY A 37 22.78 -28.12 10.31
CA GLY A 37 24.14 -28.23 10.87
C GLY A 37 24.89 -26.88 10.91
N ASP A 38 26.11 -26.87 10.35
CA ASP A 38 27.02 -25.73 10.37
C ASP A 38 26.62 -24.56 9.44
N ILE A 39 25.64 -24.75 8.55
CA ILE A 39 25.21 -23.70 7.60
C ILE A 39 24.06 -22.85 8.13
N THR A 40 23.66 -23.02 9.38
CA THR A 40 22.54 -22.30 10.02
C THR A 40 22.65 -20.78 9.83
N LEU A 41 23.80 -20.18 10.13
CA LEU A 41 24.00 -18.73 9.99
C LEU A 41 23.81 -18.26 8.55
N PHE A 42 24.30 -19.03 7.57
CA PHE A 42 24.16 -18.71 6.16
C PHE A 42 22.70 -18.75 5.70
N ILE A 43 21.90 -19.70 6.18
CA ILE A 43 20.48 -19.79 5.84
C ILE A 43 19.70 -18.60 6.40
N TRP A 44 20.00 -18.16 7.62
CA TRP A 44 19.42 -16.96 8.20
C TRP A 44 19.83 -15.69 7.45
N LEU A 45 21.10 -15.61 7.00
CA LEU A 45 21.55 -14.52 6.14
C LEU A 45 20.81 -14.50 4.80
N TRP A 46 20.63 -15.67 4.18
CA TRP A 46 19.86 -15.80 2.95
C TRP A 46 18.39 -15.35 3.13
N ALA A 47 17.74 -15.78 4.22
CA ALA A 47 16.37 -15.37 4.53
C ALA A 47 16.30 -13.86 4.80
N GLY A 48 17.28 -13.31 5.51
CA GLY A 48 17.40 -11.88 5.75
C GLY A 48 17.52 -11.08 4.46
N ILE A 49 18.43 -11.47 3.57
CA ILE A 49 18.66 -10.79 2.29
C ILE A 49 17.41 -10.86 1.40
N THR A 50 16.72 -12.00 1.35
CA THR A 50 15.58 -12.21 0.43
C THR A 50 14.24 -11.69 0.96
N LEU A 51 14.10 -11.42 2.26
CA LEU A 51 12.83 -11.00 2.85
C LEU A 51 12.86 -9.56 3.39
N LEU A 52 13.94 -9.18 4.07
CA LEU A 52 13.95 -7.93 4.82
C LEU A 52 13.86 -6.68 3.93
N PRO A 53 14.55 -6.55 2.79
CA PRO A 53 14.50 -5.33 2.00
C PRO A 53 13.08 -5.00 1.54
N GLY A 54 12.39 -5.96 0.91
CA GLY A 54 11.00 -5.79 0.50
C GLY A 54 10.04 -5.59 1.68
N PHE A 55 10.17 -6.39 2.73
CA PHE A 55 9.34 -6.26 3.94
C PHE A 55 9.48 -4.88 4.59
N MET A 56 10.71 -4.39 4.76
CA MET A 56 10.99 -3.09 5.37
C MET A 56 10.49 -1.94 4.50
N MET A 57 10.65 -2.01 3.17
CA MET A 57 10.06 -1.01 2.28
C MET A 57 8.55 -0.94 2.41
N VAL A 58 7.85 -2.07 2.48
CA VAL A 58 6.40 -2.06 2.63
C VAL A 58 6.01 -1.58 4.03
N PHE A 59 6.68 -2.04 5.08
CA PHE A 59 6.46 -1.64 6.46
C PHE A 59 6.59 -0.12 6.66
N VAL A 60 7.72 0.45 6.24
CA VAL A 60 7.96 1.90 6.31
C VAL A 60 6.94 2.66 5.48
N SER A 61 6.50 2.13 4.33
CA SER A 61 5.49 2.78 3.50
C SER A 61 4.12 2.88 4.17
N VAL A 62 3.76 1.88 5.00
CA VAL A 62 2.52 1.84 5.77
C VAL A 62 2.60 2.79 6.97
N LEU A 63 3.77 2.88 7.61
CA LEU A 63 3.99 3.79 8.74
C LEU A 63 4.02 5.26 8.33
N ARG A 64 4.80 5.60 7.29
CA ARG A 64 5.09 6.99 6.90
C ARG A 64 3.87 7.76 6.42
N ASP A 65 2.90 7.08 5.81
CA ASP A 65 1.95 7.74 4.91
C ASP A 65 0.56 7.11 5.07
N ARG A 66 0.05 7.14 6.32
CA ARG A 66 -1.31 6.69 6.64
C ARG A 66 -2.36 7.40 5.78
N GLN A 67 -2.17 8.65 5.37
CA GLN A 67 -3.13 9.38 4.53
C GLN A 67 -2.44 9.87 3.25
N THR A 68 -2.26 8.96 2.30
CA THR A 68 -1.64 9.30 1.02
C THR A 68 -2.60 10.12 0.16
N SER A 69 -2.23 11.33 -0.26
CA SER A 69 -3.02 12.12 -1.23
C SER A 69 -2.86 11.61 -2.69
N LYS A 70 -2.66 10.29 -2.85
CA LYS A 70 -2.29 9.65 -4.11
C LYS A 70 -3.24 8.51 -4.45
N ALA A 71 -3.66 8.49 -5.72
CA ALA A 71 -4.27 7.34 -6.35
C ALA A 71 -3.26 6.71 -7.32
N VAL A 72 -3.41 5.42 -7.57
CA VAL A 72 -2.55 4.65 -8.46
C VAL A 72 -3.45 3.98 -9.51
N PRO A 73 -3.04 3.92 -10.79
CA PRO A 73 -3.77 3.17 -11.79
C PRO A 73 -3.86 1.70 -11.37
N ARG A 74 -4.98 1.06 -11.71
CA ARG A 74 -5.30 -0.32 -11.30
C ARG A 74 -4.25 -1.32 -11.81
N GLU A 75 -3.64 -1.04 -12.95
CA GLU A 75 -2.55 -1.82 -13.54
C GLU A 75 -1.33 -1.82 -12.62
N ALA A 76 -0.88 -0.64 -12.16
CA ALA A 76 0.25 -0.56 -11.25
C ALA A 76 -0.09 -1.14 -9.86
N HIS A 77 -1.35 -1.03 -9.41
CA HIS A 77 -1.82 -1.76 -8.23
C HIS A 77 -1.65 -3.27 -8.39
N TYR A 78 -2.14 -3.84 -9.50
CA TYR A 78 -2.05 -5.28 -9.76
C TYR A 78 -0.61 -5.74 -9.95
N VAL A 79 0.21 -5.00 -10.69
CA VAL A 79 1.62 -5.34 -10.91
C VAL A 79 2.37 -5.39 -9.59
N LEU A 80 2.17 -4.42 -8.69
CA LEU A 80 2.83 -4.45 -7.39
C LEU A 80 2.31 -5.60 -6.53
N TRP A 81 1.00 -5.80 -6.43
CA TRP A 81 0.44 -6.85 -5.59
C TRP A 81 0.79 -8.26 -6.10
N LEU A 82 0.55 -8.54 -7.39
CA LEU A 82 0.89 -9.82 -8.01
C LEU A 82 2.40 -10.03 -8.05
N GLY A 83 3.19 -8.98 -8.31
CA GLY A 83 4.65 -9.06 -8.26
C GLY A 83 5.15 -9.43 -6.87
N SER A 84 4.57 -8.85 -5.81
CA SER A 84 4.88 -9.22 -4.42
C SER A 84 4.56 -10.69 -4.16
N LEU A 85 3.37 -11.13 -4.56
CA LEU A 85 2.91 -12.50 -4.36
C LEU A 85 3.79 -13.49 -5.13
N ALA A 86 4.07 -13.21 -6.40
CA ALA A 86 4.91 -14.05 -7.25
C ALA A 86 6.34 -14.17 -6.69
N TYR A 87 6.93 -13.05 -6.26
CA TYR A 87 8.24 -13.05 -5.62
C TYR A 87 8.25 -13.93 -4.36
N LEU A 88 7.29 -13.75 -3.46
CA LEU A 88 7.21 -14.51 -2.22
C LEU A 88 6.93 -16.00 -2.47
N LEU A 89 6.17 -16.34 -3.51
CA LEU A 89 5.99 -17.72 -3.97
C LEU A 89 7.28 -18.31 -4.52
N ILE A 90 8.12 -17.55 -5.22
CA ILE A 90 9.45 -17.99 -5.66
C ILE A 90 10.35 -18.28 -4.45
N VAL A 91 10.38 -17.38 -3.46
CA VAL A 91 11.18 -17.58 -2.23
C VAL A 91 10.67 -18.79 -1.45
N LEU A 92 9.36 -18.93 -1.27
CA LEU A 92 8.76 -20.08 -0.61
C LEU A 92 9.03 -21.38 -1.38
N GLY A 93 8.85 -21.36 -2.71
CA GLY A 93 9.14 -22.47 -3.60
C GLY A 93 10.61 -22.89 -3.53
N THR A 94 11.53 -21.92 -3.39
CA THR A 94 12.96 -22.21 -3.18
C THR A 94 13.17 -23.05 -1.91
N ILE A 95 12.44 -22.79 -0.82
CA ILE A 95 12.53 -23.61 0.40
C ILE A 95 11.90 -24.99 0.20
N LEU A 96 10.70 -25.05 -0.40
CA LEU A 96 9.96 -26.30 -0.56
C LEU A 96 10.63 -27.27 -1.54
N LEU A 97 11.27 -26.76 -2.59
CA LEU A 97 11.96 -27.56 -3.60
C LEU A 97 13.37 -27.97 -3.18
N GLU A 98 13.87 -27.47 -2.04
CA GLU A 98 15.18 -27.83 -1.50
C GLU A 98 15.35 -29.36 -1.40
N GLY A 99 14.34 -30.07 -0.88
CA GLY A 99 14.39 -31.53 -0.73
C GLY A 99 14.59 -32.28 -2.06
N ILE A 100 14.05 -31.74 -3.15
CA ILE A 100 14.17 -32.31 -4.50
C ILE A 100 15.52 -31.93 -5.13
N ALA A 101 16.03 -30.74 -4.84
CA ALA A 101 17.36 -30.33 -5.30
C ALA A 101 18.47 -31.15 -4.60
N THR A 102 18.31 -31.40 -3.30
CA THR A 102 19.28 -32.18 -2.53
C THR A 102 19.33 -33.66 -2.90
N SER A 103 18.22 -34.22 -3.41
CA SER A 103 18.23 -35.60 -3.92
C SER A 103 18.95 -35.73 -5.27
N ARG A 104 19.23 -34.61 -5.95
CA ARG A 104 19.93 -34.55 -7.24
C ARG A 104 21.40 -34.11 -7.13
N ALA A 105 22.02 -34.35 -5.97
CA ALA A 105 23.44 -34.14 -5.66
C ALA A 105 23.91 -32.70 -5.33
N LEU A 106 23.03 -31.70 -5.28
CA LEU A 106 23.40 -30.38 -4.75
C LEU A 106 23.35 -30.37 -3.22
N SER A 107 24.36 -29.78 -2.59
CA SER A 107 24.26 -29.47 -1.16
C SER A 107 23.20 -28.38 -0.91
N ILE A 108 22.59 -28.37 0.29
CA ILE A 108 21.64 -27.31 0.69
C ILE A 108 22.26 -25.93 0.53
N TYR A 109 23.54 -25.81 0.88
CA TYR A 109 24.31 -24.58 0.76
C TYR A 109 24.38 -24.09 -0.69
N GLU A 110 24.83 -24.93 -1.62
CA GLU A 110 25.00 -24.57 -3.03
C GLU A 110 23.67 -24.18 -3.68
N TYR A 111 22.60 -24.93 -3.40
CA TYR A 111 21.29 -24.64 -3.95
C TYR A 111 20.77 -23.27 -3.48
N ARG A 112 20.98 -22.93 -2.20
CA ARG A 112 20.61 -21.64 -1.63
C ARG A 112 21.46 -20.50 -2.19
N LEU A 113 22.76 -20.73 -2.35
CA LEU A 113 23.63 -19.76 -3.00
C LEU A 113 23.21 -19.50 -4.45
N GLN A 114 22.91 -20.56 -5.21
CA GLN A 114 22.43 -20.47 -6.58
C GLN A 114 21.12 -19.70 -6.68
N SER A 115 20.26 -19.81 -5.66
CA SER A 115 18.96 -19.14 -5.67
C SER A 115 19.00 -17.63 -5.74
N PHE A 116 20.12 -17.00 -5.34
CA PHE A 116 20.29 -15.56 -5.52
C PHE A 116 20.21 -15.13 -7.00
N ALA A 117 20.51 -16.03 -7.94
CA ALA A 117 20.39 -15.74 -9.37
C ALA A 117 18.95 -15.45 -9.82
N TRP A 118 17.93 -15.94 -9.11
CA TRP A 118 16.52 -15.65 -9.41
C TRP A 118 15.82 -14.82 -8.34
N THR A 119 16.21 -14.89 -7.07
CA THR A 119 15.57 -14.08 -6.01
C THR A 119 15.99 -12.63 -6.10
N VAL A 120 17.30 -12.33 -6.20
CA VAL A 120 17.80 -10.96 -6.13
C VAL A 120 17.31 -10.09 -7.29
N PRO A 121 17.37 -10.51 -8.57
CA PRO A 121 16.91 -9.66 -9.67
C PRO A 121 15.41 -9.31 -9.56
N VAL A 122 14.59 -10.27 -9.14
CA VAL A 122 13.15 -10.06 -8.98
C VAL A 122 12.87 -9.14 -7.79
N GLU A 123 13.59 -9.30 -6.68
CA GLU A 123 13.47 -8.42 -5.52
C GLU A 123 13.85 -6.98 -5.87
N VAL A 124 14.97 -6.79 -6.57
CA VAL A 124 15.42 -5.45 -7.02
C VAL A 124 14.36 -4.79 -7.90
N LEU A 125 13.79 -5.52 -8.86
CA LEU A 125 12.71 -5.01 -9.71
C LEU A 125 11.49 -4.57 -8.88
N LEU A 126 11.10 -5.40 -7.91
CA LEU A 126 9.97 -5.11 -7.02
C LEU A 126 10.24 -3.89 -6.13
N MET A 127 11.45 -3.78 -5.58
CA MET A 127 11.88 -2.64 -4.79
C MET A 127 11.87 -1.33 -5.58
N VAL A 128 12.32 -1.36 -6.84
CA VAL A 128 12.21 -0.19 -7.74
C VAL A 128 10.74 0.20 -7.94
N GLY A 129 9.85 -0.78 -8.15
CA GLY A 129 8.41 -0.56 -8.22
C GLY A 129 7.86 0.15 -6.98
N TYR A 130 8.22 -0.33 -5.78
CA TYR A 130 7.83 0.32 -4.53
C TYR A 130 8.41 1.71 -4.37
N ALA A 131 9.68 1.93 -4.71
CA ALA A 131 10.31 3.24 -4.64
C ALA A 131 9.57 4.26 -5.51
N LEU A 132 9.22 3.88 -6.74
CA LEU A 132 8.51 4.74 -7.69
C LEU A 132 7.09 5.08 -7.25
N VAL A 133 6.35 4.10 -6.70
CA VAL A 133 4.93 4.26 -6.40
C VAL A 133 4.68 4.75 -4.97
N PHE A 134 5.45 4.26 -3.98
CA PHE A 134 5.22 4.58 -2.56
C PHE A 134 6.06 5.76 -2.07
N TYR A 135 7.27 5.94 -2.56
CA TYR A 135 8.25 6.87 -1.98
C TYR A 135 8.46 8.17 -2.77
N LYS A 136 8.18 8.17 -4.08
CA LYS A 136 8.31 9.38 -4.90
C LYS A 136 7.38 10.48 -4.40
N LYS A 137 7.92 11.67 -4.05
CA LYS A 137 7.16 12.78 -3.47
C LYS A 137 6.01 13.24 -4.38
N GLN A 138 6.31 13.43 -5.66
CA GLN A 138 5.30 13.77 -6.66
C GLN A 138 4.61 12.50 -7.16
N PRO A 139 3.27 12.49 -7.28
CA PRO A 139 2.57 11.35 -7.84
C PRO A 139 3.03 11.16 -9.28
N LEU A 140 3.50 9.94 -9.59
CA LEU A 140 3.88 9.57 -10.95
C LEU A 140 2.67 9.63 -11.89
N PHE A 141 1.49 9.31 -11.35
CA PHE A 141 0.23 9.29 -12.06
C PHE A 141 -0.66 10.44 -11.57
N ARG A 142 -1.09 11.30 -12.48
CA ARG A 142 -2.01 12.40 -12.17
C ARG A 142 -3.43 11.92 -12.45
N SER A 143 -4.27 11.82 -11.41
CA SER A 143 -5.69 11.56 -11.56
C SER A 143 -6.41 12.86 -11.95
N ASP A 144 -7.18 12.81 -13.02
CA ASP A 144 -8.15 13.83 -13.39
C ASP A 144 -9.36 13.81 -12.44
N GLU A 145 -10.17 14.86 -12.49
CA GLU A 145 -11.32 15.01 -11.60
C GLU A 145 -12.40 13.94 -11.87
N GLN A 146 -12.63 13.56 -13.14
CA GLN A 146 -13.61 12.52 -13.48
C GLN A 146 -13.17 11.17 -12.91
N SER A 147 -11.88 10.84 -12.99
CA SER A 147 -11.34 9.65 -12.34
C SER A 147 -11.51 9.63 -10.82
N ILE A 148 -11.36 10.77 -10.14
CA ILE A 148 -11.56 10.86 -8.68
C ILE A 148 -13.04 10.63 -8.34
N ARG A 149 -13.96 11.25 -9.10
CA ARG A 149 -15.41 11.03 -8.91
C ARG A 149 -15.80 9.57 -9.19
N GLY A 150 -15.26 8.96 -10.23
CA GLY A 150 -15.45 7.54 -10.54
C GLY A 150 -14.87 6.59 -9.49
N LEU A 151 -13.74 6.97 -8.88
CA LEU A 151 -13.18 6.25 -7.74
C LEU A 151 -14.11 6.36 -6.52
N ALA A 152 -14.63 7.56 -6.25
CA ALA A 152 -15.54 7.80 -5.14
C ALA A 152 -16.85 7.01 -5.29
N SER A 153 -17.46 7.02 -6.48
CA SER A 153 -18.68 6.23 -6.74
C SER A 153 -18.45 4.72 -6.56
N THR A 154 -17.30 4.21 -7.00
CA THR A 154 -16.93 2.80 -6.79
C THR A 154 -16.76 2.47 -5.30
N GLN A 155 -16.17 3.37 -4.52
CA GLN A 155 -16.05 3.19 -3.07
C GLN A 155 -17.42 3.29 -2.37
N ALA A 156 -18.30 4.20 -2.79
CA ALA A 156 -19.67 4.30 -2.25
C ALA A 156 -20.41 2.98 -2.39
N GLN A 157 -20.45 2.41 -3.62
CA GLN A 157 -21.07 1.11 -3.87
C GLN A 157 -20.47 -0.02 -3.02
N LYS A 158 -19.15 0.00 -2.82
CA LYS A 158 -18.46 -1.00 -2.00
C LYS A 158 -18.85 -0.90 -0.53
N TRP A 159 -19.02 0.31 0.00
CA TRP A 159 -19.41 0.53 1.40
C TRP A 159 -20.91 0.35 1.64
N GLY A 160 -21.76 0.65 0.65
CA GLY A 160 -23.19 0.32 0.69
C GLY A 160 -23.43 -1.19 0.78
N LYS A 161 -22.68 -1.99 0.00
CA LYS A 161 -22.70 -3.47 0.14
C LYS A 161 -22.25 -3.96 1.52
N LYS A 162 -21.44 -3.18 2.23
CA LYS A 162 -20.98 -3.49 3.60
C LYS A 162 -21.87 -2.87 4.69
N GLN A 163 -22.98 -2.26 4.31
CA GLN A 163 -23.94 -1.59 5.19
C GLN A 163 -23.32 -0.47 6.06
N GLN A 164 -22.21 0.13 5.60
CA GLN A 164 -21.59 1.27 6.30
C GLN A 164 -22.09 2.59 5.70
N LYS A 165 -23.32 2.96 6.09
CA LYS A 165 -24.06 4.11 5.54
C LYS A 165 -23.26 5.41 5.55
N LEU A 166 -22.55 5.73 6.63
CA LEU A 166 -21.76 6.96 6.69
C LEU A 166 -20.69 7.03 5.59
N LYS A 167 -19.92 5.95 5.43
CA LYS A 167 -18.85 5.91 4.44
C LYS A 167 -19.43 6.00 3.04
N GLU A 168 -20.50 5.27 2.78
CA GLU A 168 -21.26 5.36 1.54
C GLU A 168 -21.67 6.80 1.25
N THR A 169 -22.41 7.46 2.16
CA THR A 169 -22.85 8.86 2.00
C THR A 169 -21.69 9.83 1.78
N CYS A 170 -20.58 9.69 2.52
CA CYS A 170 -19.42 10.55 2.32
C CYS A 170 -18.80 10.35 0.93
N PHE A 171 -18.70 9.11 0.44
CA PHE A 171 -18.17 8.84 -0.89
C PHE A 171 -19.13 9.28 -2.00
N GLU A 172 -20.45 9.20 -1.80
CA GLU A 172 -21.45 9.75 -2.72
C GLU A 172 -21.34 11.27 -2.84
N LEU A 173 -21.24 11.98 -1.70
CA LEU A 173 -21.05 13.43 -1.69
C LEU A 173 -19.77 13.86 -2.41
N VAL A 174 -18.69 13.08 -2.28
CA VAL A 174 -17.45 13.30 -3.05
C VAL A 174 -17.66 13.03 -4.55
N ALA A 175 -18.38 11.97 -4.93
CA ALA A 175 -18.67 11.66 -6.33
C ALA A 175 -19.52 12.76 -7.00
N GLU A 176 -20.43 13.38 -6.25
CA GLU A 176 -21.24 14.52 -6.66
C GLU A 176 -20.48 15.86 -6.70
N GLY A 177 -19.22 15.89 -6.24
CA GLY A 177 -18.43 17.12 -6.14
C GLY A 177 -18.80 18.02 -4.95
N LYS A 178 -19.64 17.55 -4.02
CA LYS A 178 -20.08 18.28 -2.82
C LYS A 178 -19.12 18.05 -1.65
N LEU A 179 -17.85 18.42 -1.84
CA LEU A 179 -16.77 18.11 -0.91
C LEU A 179 -16.98 18.72 0.49
N GLU A 180 -17.50 19.95 0.60
CA GLU A 180 -17.78 20.60 1.88
C GLU A 180 -18.84 19.86 2.70
N LYS A 181 -19.93 19.41 2.04
CA LYS A 181 -20.95 18.59 2.70
C LYS A 181 -20.37 17.24 3.14
N ALA A 182 -19.45 16.67 2.36
CA ALA A 182 -18.77 15.45 2.76
C ALA A 182 -17.94 15.65 4.03
N PHE A 183 -17.21 16.79 4.13
CA PHE A 183 -16.46 17.14 5.35
C PHE A 183 -17.37 17.36 6.56
N SER A 184 -18.48 18.09 6.40
CA SER A 184 -19.41 18.34 7.51
C SER A 184 -20.04 17.04 8.03
N THR A 185 -20.53 16.18 7.13
CA THR A 185 -21.09 14.87 7.50
C THR A 185 -20.06 13.97 8.17
N ALA A 186 -18.82 13.96 7.68
CA ALA A 186 -17.74 13.21 8.31
C ALA A 186 -17.41 13.76 9.70
N ARG A 187 -17.39 15.10 9.88
CA ARG A 187 -17.08 15.75 11.15
C ARG A 187 -18.11 15.45 12.22
N GLU A 188 -19.40 15.64 11.91
CA GLU A 188 -20.52 15.35 12.83
C GLU A 188 -20.40 13.93 13.39
N TYR A 189 -20.17 12.96 12.52
CA TYR A 189 -19.97 11.57 12.94
C TYR A 189 -18.70 11.35 13.79
N MET A 190 -17.61 12.04 13.46
CA MET A 190 -16.36 11.92 14.21
C MET A 190 -16.43 12.55 15.60
N GLU A 191 -17.20 13.62 15.75
CA GLU A 191 -17.51 14.26 17.04
C GLU A 191 -18.37 13.35 17.91
N GLU A 192 -19.44 12.77 17.34
CA GLU A 192 -20.33 11.84 18.06
C GLU A 192 -19.61 10.57 18.54
N ASN A 193 -18.67 10.04 17.75
CA ASN A 193 -18.01 8.76 18.02
C ASN A 193 -16.60 8.90 18.60
N GLY A 194 -16.17 10.12 18.97
CA GLY A 194 -14.88 10.37 19.62
C GLY A 194 -13.66 9.92 18.80
N SER A 195 -13.71 10.07 17.48
CA SER A 195 -12.68 9.48 16.61
C SER A 195 -11.39 10.31 16.61
N GLY A 196 -10.23 9.64 16.71
CA GLY A 196 -8.90 10.28 16.66
C GLY A 196 -8.52 10.94 15.32
N ASN A 197 -9.43 11.01 14.35
CA ASN A 197 -9.21 11.65 13.05
C ASN A 197 -9.88 13.04 12.93
N LEU A 198 -10.63 13.51 13.95
CA LEU A 198 -11.33 14.81 13.92
C LEU A 198 -10.40 15.99 13.59
N ASN A 199 -9.28 16.13 14.31
CA ASN A 199 -8.30 17.21 14.07
C ASN A 199 -7.75 17.20 12.63
N LYS A 200 -7.68 16.03 11.99
CA LYS A 200 -7.20 15.91 10.62
C LYS A 200 -8.27 16.27 9.60
N ALA A 201 -9.52 15.91 9.87
CA ALA A 201 -10.65 16.35 9.05
C ALA A 201 -10.73 17.88 9.03
N LEU A 202 -10.62 18.52 10.20
CA LEU A 202 -10.56 19.97 10.35
C LEU A 202 -9.37 20.60 9.62
N LEU A 203 -8.18 19.99 9.72
CA LEU A 203 -7.00 20.49 9.02
C LEU A 203 -7.16 20.45 7.49
N LEU A 204 -7.74 19.37 6.95
CA LEU A 204 -8.02 19.25 5.52
C LEU A 204 -9.13 20.21 5.06
N GLU A 205 -10.15 20.43 5.88
CA GLU A 205 -11.23 21.39 5.64
C GLU A 205 -10.69 22.83 5.60
N ASN A 206 -9.84 23.19 6.57
CA ASN A 206 -9.18 24.51 6.59
C ASN A 206 -8.29 24.71 5.36
N GLN A 207 -7.50 23.71 4.97
CA GLN A 207 -6.70 23.77 3.75
C GLN A 207 -7.56 23.96 2.49
N LEU A 208 -8.74 23.35 2.44
CA LEU A 208 -9.67 23.52 1.32
C LEU A 208 -10.21 24.95 1.28
N SER A 209 -10.62 25.50 2.43
CA SER A 209 -11.12 26.87 2.56
C SER A 209 -10.04 27.90 2.17
N GLU A 210 -8.82 27.76 2.70
CA GLU A 210 -7.69 28.61 2.34
C GLU A 210 -7.37 28.56 0.84
N THR A 211 -7.41 27.37 0.25
CA THR A 211 -7.14 27.20 -1.20
C THR A 211 -8.20 27.92 -2.03
N ARG A 212 -9.48 27.83 -1.64
CA ARG A 212 -10.57 28.55 -2.31
C ARG A 212 -10.42 30.06 -2.18
N GLN A 213 -10.17 30.55 -0.98
CA GLN A 213 -9.97 31.98 -0.73
C GLN A 213 -8.80 32.54 -1.55
N ARG A 214 -7.67 31.82 -1.61
CA ARG A 214 -6.52 32.24 -2.44
C ARG A 214 -6.84 32.23 -3.93
N ALA A 215 -7.64 31.27 -4.40
CA ALA A 215 -8.07 31.22 -5.80
C ALA A 215 -9.02 32.37 -6.13
N GLU A 216 -9.97 32.70 -5.25
CA GLU A 216 -10.88 33.84 -5.38
C GLU A 216 -10.13 35.17 -5.41
N GLN A 217 -9.09 35.31 -4.58
CA GLN A 217 -8.20 36.46 -4.54
C GLN A 217 -7.19 36.49 -5.71
N GLN A 218 -7.25 35.54 -6.65
CA GLN A 218 -6.32 35.40 -7.78
C GLN A 218 -4.84 35.26 -7.37
N LEU A 219 -4.57 34.84 -6.13
CA LEU A 219 -3.21 34.63 -5.60
C LEU A 219 -2.57 33.34 -6.13
N ILE A 220 -3.39 32.41 -6.61
CA ILE A 220 -2.95 31.15 -7.23
C ILE A 220 -3.68 30.93 -8.55
N SER A 221 -3.02 30.23 -9.47
CA SER A 221 -3.65 29.85 -10.74
C SER A 221 -4.79 28.85 -10.51
N ARG A 222 -5.77 28.84 -11.42
CA ARG A 222 -6.87 27.86 -11.40
C ARG A 222 -6.35 26.42 -11.44
N GLU A 223 -5.32 26.14 -12.23
CA GLU A 223 -4.70 24.82 -12.32
C GLU A 223 -4.08 24.38 -10.98
N GLU A 224 -3.43 25.30 -10.28
CA GLU A 224 -2.84 25.02 -8.97
C GLU A 224 -3.91 24.77 -7.90
N SER A 225 -4.98 25.58 -7.88
CA SER A 225 -6.13 25.38 -7.01
C SER A 225 -6.80 24.01 -7.23
N GLU A 226 -7.00 23.61 -8.49
CA GLU A 226 -7.55 22.29 -8.83
C GLU A 226 -6.63 21.16 -8.36
N LYS A 227 -5.32 21.31 -8.54
CA LYS A 227 -4.32 20.31 -8.11
C LYS A 227 -4.31 20.12 -6.59
N VAL A 228 -4.41 21.21 -5.83
CA VAL A 228 -4.48 21.16 -4.36
C VAL A 228 -5.81 20.55 -3.92
N THR A 229 -6.92 20.96 -4.51
CA THR A 229 -8.25 20.42 -4.21
C THR A 229 -8.30 18.91 -4.44
N ARG A 230 -7.78 18.40 -5.57
CA ARG A 230 -7.72 16.96 -5.85
C ARG A 230 -6.91 16.19 -4.81
N ARG A 231 -5.79 16.76 -4.33
CA ARG A 231 -4.98 16.15 -3.27
C ARG A 231 -5.74 16.07 -1.95
N ILE A 232 -6.45 17.14 -1.59
CA ILE A 232 -7.29 17.18 -0.38
C ILE A 232 -8.41 16.15 -0.49
N THR A 233 -9.09 16.05 -1.63
CA THR A 233 -10.13 15.04 -1.87
C THR A 233 -9.60 13.62 -1.70
N LEU A 234 -8.45 13.29 -2.30
CA LEU A 234 -7.84 11.96 -2.15
C LEU A 234 -7.39 11.67 -0.71
N ALA A 235 -6.87 12.67 0.00
CA ALA A 235 -6.51 12.53 1.41
C ALA A 235 -7.75 12.27 2.29
N PHE A 236 -8.82 13.01 2.04
CA PHE A 236 -10.11 12.86 2.71
C PHE A 236 -10.73 11.48 2.47
N MET A 237 -10.78 11.04 1.21
CA MET A 237 -11.22 9.68 0.84
C MET A 237 -10.41 8.60 1.56
N ASN A 238 -9.09 8.77 1.66
CA ASN A 238 -8.24 7.84 2.39
C ASN A 238 -8.49 7.86 3.90
N MET A 239 -8.75 9.03 4.48
CA MET A 239 -9.12 9.15 5.90
C MET A 239 -10.40 8.37 6.21
N ILE A 240 -11.47 8.56 5.42
CA ILE A 240 -12.74 7.83 5.60
C ILE A 240 -12.53 6.32 5.46
N ASN A 241 -11.72 5.88 4.50
CA ASN A 241 -11.43 4.47 4.26
C ASN A 241 -10.59 3.81 5.38
N MET A 242 -9.97 4.60 6.27
CA MET A 242 -9.13 4.11 7.36
C MET A 242 -9.81 4.01 8.72
N GLN A 243 -10.92 4.71 8.91
CA GLN A 243 -11.84 4.46 10.03
C GLN A 243 -12.49 3.08 9.88
#